data_AF-A0A7J6MZ12-F1
#
_entry.id   AF-A0A7J6MZ12-F1
#
_cell.length_a   1.000
_cell.length_b   1.000
_cell.length_c   1.000
_cell.angle_alpha   90.00
_cell.angle_beta   90.00
_cell.angle_gamma   90.00
#
_symmetry.space_group_name_H-M   'P 1'
#
loop_
_entity.id
_entity.type
_entity.pdbx_description
1 polymer ?
#
loop_
_entity_poly.entity_id
_entity_poly.type
_entity_poly.pdbx_seq_one_letter_code
_entity_poly.pdbx_strand_id
1 'polypeptide(L)'
;MVVLEVGALLGGVWELFKYNRTNYQFDYELNQDRVYHTQKMRVEQVDLYREDVRDLFELTIGKMDTYIVVNTLTLGFVVGFFYEGRLPEGGTPAWLVWLWGMHLICAIFFLLLSVWFAIHASIVAQTFKARVLTQWMRLPIPGEDEINPIAARLQDYETSGVMRMFRIPVVG
;
A
#
# COMPACT_ATOMS: atom_id res chain seq x y z
N MET A 1 -59.15 -42.96 -5.23
CA MET A 1 -58.77 -42.16 -4.04
C MET A 1 -57.26 -42.15 -3.83
N VAL A 2 -56.57 -43.31 -3.90
CA VAL A 2 -55.09 -43.42 -3.74
C VAL A 2 -54.26 -42.58 -4.71
N VAL A 3 -54.66 -42.46 -5.99
CA VAL A 3 -53.90 -41.68 -7.00
C VAL A 3 -53.90 -40.17 -6.71
N LEU A 4 -54.95 -39.66 -6.07
CA LEU A 4 -55.13 -38.24 -5.77
C LEU A 4 -54.30 -37.82 -4.54
N GLU A 5 -54.17 -38.70 -3.55
CA GLU A 5 -53.30 -38.51 -2.38
C GLU A 5 -51.81 -38.62 -2.75
N VAL A 6 -51.45 -39.56 -3.63
CA VAL A 6 -50.08 -39.69 -4.16
C VAL A 6 -49.69 -38.46 -4.99
N GLY A 7 -50.61 -37.91 -5.79
CA GLY A 7 -50.38 -36.67 -6.54
C GLY A 7 -50.17 -35.44 -5.65
N ALA A 8 -50.92 -35.34 -4.55
CA ALA A 8 -50.77 -34.26 -3.57
C ALA A 8 -49.44 -34.36 -2.80
N LEU A 9 -49.02 -35.58 -2.43
CA LEU A 9 -47.72 -35.83 -1.79
C LEU A 9 -46.55 -35.54 -2.73
N LEU A 10 -46.61 -35.98 -4.00
CA LEU A 10 -45.58 -35.69 -5.00
C LEU A 10 -45.50 -34.19 -5.33
N GLY A 11 -46.63 -33.48 -5.36
CA GLY A 11 -46.68 -32.04 -5.51
C GLY A 11 -46.02 -31.30 -4.35
N GLY A 12 -46.28 -31.72 -3.11
CA GLY A 12 -45.64 -31.16 -1.91
C GLY A 12 -44.12 -31.39 -1.87
N VAL A 13 -43.66 -32.58 -2.25
CA VAL A 13 -42.22 -32.92 -2.31
C VAL A 13 -41.50 -32.13 -3.42
N TRP A 14 -42.16 -31.92 -4.56
CA TRP A 14 -41.60 -31.13 -5.67
C TRP A 14 -41.46 -29.65 -5.33
N GLU A 15 -42.46 -29.07 -4.66
CA GLU A 15 -42.40 -27.68 -4.22
C GLU A 15 -41.38 -27.48 -3.09
N LEU A 16 -41.23 -28.43 -2.17
CA LEU A 16 -40.15 -28.44 -1.16
C LEU A 16 -38.76 -28.50 -1.82
N PHE A 17 -38.58 -29.35 -2.83
CA PHE A 17 -37.32 -29.45 -3.55
C PHE A 17 -36.95 -28.13 -4.26
N LYS A 18 -37.90 -27.53 -4.97
CA LYS A 18 -37.71 -26.23 -5.63
C LYS A 18 -37.35 -25.15 -4.61
N TYR A 19 -38.08 -25.08 -3.50
CA TYR A 19 -37.84 -24.11 -2.44
C TYR A 19 -36.41 -24.22 -1.89
N ASN A 20 -35.96 -25.42 -1.53
CA ASN A 20 -34.61 -25.64 -1.02
C ASN A 20 -33.53 -25.33 -2.06
N ARG A 21 -33.78 -25.66 -3.33
CA ARG A 21 -32.87 -25.32 -4.44
C ARG A 21 -32.75 -23.81 -4.61
N THR A 22 -33.86 -23.07 -4.58
CA THR A 22 -33.82 -21.60 -4.70
C THR A 22 -33.16 -20.95 -3.48
N ASN A 23 -33.37 -21.50 -2.28
CA ASN A 23 -32.72 -20.98 -1.07
C ASN A 23 -31.21 -21.26 -1.10
N TYR A 24 -30.80 -22.44 -1.54
CA TYR A 24 -29.38 -22.75 -1.75
C TYR A 24 -28.73 -21.79 -2.76
N GLN A 25 -29.40 -21.52 -3.88
CA GLN A 25 -28.91 -20.57 -4.87
C GLN A 25 -28.77 -19.15 -4.31
N PHE A 26 -29.77 -18.69 -3.54
CA PHE A 26 -29.76 -17.37 -2.91
C PHE A 26 -28.65 -17.22 -1.84
N ASP A 27 -28.54 -18.20 -0.93
CA ASP A 27 -27.50 -18.20 0.11
C ASP A 27 -26.09 -18.21 -0.52
N TYR A 28 -25.96 -18.91 -1.64
CA TYR A 28 -24.72 -19.02 -2.38
C TYR A 28 -24.31 -17.72 -3.06
N GLU A 29 -25.24 -17.06 -3.76
CA GLU A 29 -25.04 -15.75 -4.40
C GLU A 29 -24.63 -14.71 -3.34
N LEU A 30 -25.30 -14.70 -2.19
CA LEU A 30 -24.96 -13.81 -1.07
C LEU A 30 -23.55 -14.09 -0.51
N ASN A 31 -23.16 -15.37 -0.41
CA ASN A 31 -21.82 -15.73 0.02
C ASN A 31 -20.75 -15.31 -0.99
N GLN A 32 -21.02 -15.46 -2.29
CA GLN A 32 -20.14 -15.02 -3.36
C GLN A 32 -19.91 -13.50 -3.29
N ASP A 33 -20.97 -12.71 -3.14
CA ASP A 33 -20.88 -11.26 -2.96
C ASP A 33 -20.07 -10.87 -1.73
N ARG A 34 -20.30 -11.55 -0.60
CA ARG A 34 -19.53 -11.32 0.63
C ARG A 34 -18.03 -11.53 0.42
N VAL A 35 -17.65 -12.58 -0.32
CA VAL A 35 -16.22 -12.83 -0.57
C VAL A 35 -15.66 -11.80 -1.54
N TYR A 36 -16.38 -11.41 -2.59
CA TYR A 36 -15.95 -10.33 -3.48
C TYR A 36 -15.75 -9.01 -2.74
N HIS A 37 -16.65 -8.66 -1.81
CA HIS A 37 -16.47 -7.50 -0.95
C HIS A 37 -15.19 -7.61 -0.11
N THR A 38 -14.92 -8.79 0.46
CA THR A 38 -13.70 -9.02 1.24
C THR A 38 -12.43 -8.89 0.37
N GLN A 39 -12.44 -9.45 -0.84
CA GLN A 39 -11.33 -9.34 -1.78
C GLN A 39 -11.11 -7.89 -2.22
N LYS A 40 -12.18 -7.16 -2.50
CA LYS A 40 -12.13 -5.73 -2.83
C LYS A 40 -11.48 -4.93 -1.69
N MET A 41 -11.89 -5.16 -0.44
CA MET A 41 -11.28 -4.50 0.73
C MET A 41 -9.79 -4.81 0.88
N ARG A 42 -9.36 -6.05 0.60
CA ARG A 42 -7.93 -6.42 0.61
C ARG A 42 -7.13 -5.69 -0.47
N VAL A 43 -7.70 -5.50 -1.66
CA VAL A 43 -7.06 -4.74 -2.74
C VAL A 43 -6.94 -3.27 -2.36
N GLU A 44 -8.03 -2.66 -1.88
CA GLU A 44 -8.04 -1.26 -1.42
C GLU A 44 -7.03 -1.03 -0.28
N GLN A 45 -6.90 -1.99 0.66
CA GLN A 45 -5.92 -1.92 1.73
C GLN A 45 -4.48 -1.88 1.19
N VAL A 46 -4.17 -2.65 0.15
CA VAL A 46 -2.85 -2.63 -0.48
C VAL A 46 -2.61 -1.33 -1.24
N ASP A 47 -3.63 -0.77 -1.88
CA ASP A 47 -3.51 0.55 -2.51
C ASP A 47 -3.19 1.64 -1.49
N LEU A 48 -3.86 1.63 -0.32
CA LEU A 48 -3.53 2.53 0.79
C LEU A 48 -2.10 2.35 1.28
N TYR A 49 -1.61 1.11 1.39
CA TYR A 49 -0.21 0.87 1.75
C TYR A 49 0.79 1.37 0.69
N ARG A 50 0.42 1.32 -0.59
CA ARG A 50 1.24 1.89 -1.67
C ARG A 50 1.34 3.40 -1.59
N GLU A 51 0.27 4.06 -1.21
CA GLU A 51 0.23 5.50 -0.99
C GLU A 51 1.08 5.89 0.23
N ASP A 52 0.88 5.25 1.37
CA ASP A 52 1.63 5.53 2.60
C ASP A 52 3.16 5.35 2.41
N VAL A 53 3.57 4.29 1.72
CA VAL A 53 4.98 4.09 1.36
C VAL A 53 5.49 5.24 0.49
N ARG A 54 4.71 5.74 -0.47
CA ARG A 54 5.14 6.85 -1.33
C ARG A 54 5.32 8.14 -0.54
N ASP A 55 4.41 8.42 0.38
CA ASP A 55 4.38 9.62 1.19
C ASP A 55 5.54 9.65 2.20
N LEU A 56 5.83 8.52 2.86
CA LEU A 56 6.97 8.40 3.78
C LEU A 56 8.31 8.71 3.10
N PHE A 57 8.52 8.18 1.88
CA PHE A 57 9.73 8.47 1.12
C PHE A 57 9.75 9.89 0.58
N GLU A 58 8.60 10.43 0.18
CA GLU A 58 8.50 11.80 -0.31
C GLU A 58 8.83 12.84 0.76
N LEU A 59 8.39 12.62 2.00
CA LEU A 59 8.77 13.46 3.13
C LEU A 59 10.30 13.47 3.34
N THR A 60 10.94 12.31 3.20
CA THR A 60 12.40 12.18 3.35
C THR A 60 13.15 12.89 2.22
N ILE A 61 12.71 12.70 0.98
CA ILE A 61 13.28 13.36 -0.20
C ILE A 61 13.12 14.87 -0.08
N GLY A 62 11.91 15.37 0.21
CA GLY A 62 11.65 16.80 0.36
C GLY A 62 12.49 17.45 1.48
N LYS A 63 12.74 16.71 2.57
CA LYS A 63 13.64 17.17 3.64
C LYS A 63 15.10 17.27 3.17
N MET A 64 15.60 16.27 2.44
CA MET A 64 16.96 16.31 1.90
C MET A 64 17.13 17.43 0.86
N ASP A 65 16.14 17.64 0.01
CA ASP A 65 16.15 18.72 -0.99
C ASP A 65 16.18 20.10 -0.31
N THR A 66 15.43 20.27 0.78
CA THR A 66 15.49 21.49 1.60
C THR A 66 16.90 21.72 2.17
N TYR A 67 17.57 20.67 2.64
CA TYR A 67 18.97 20.79 3.10
C TYR A 67 19.94 21.17 1.99
N ILE A 68 19.75 20.65 0.77
CA ILE A 68 20.57 21.04 -0.38
C ILE A 68 20.40 22.54 -0.66
N VAL A 69 19.16 23.05 -0.71
CA VAL A 69 18.89 24.48 -0.96
C VAL A 69 19.50 25.38 0.12
N VAL A 70 19.28 25.07 1.40
CA VAL A 70 19.83 25.88 2.50
C VAL A 70 21.36 25.85 2.49
N ASN A 71 21.97 24.66 2.35
CA ASN A 71 23.43 24.54 2.39
C ASN A 71 24.10 25.21 1.18
N THR A 72 23.52 25.13 -0.01
CA THR A 72 24.04 25.80 -1.21
C THR A 72 23.97 27.32 -1.12
N LEU A 73 22.88 27.87 -0.57
CA LEU A 73 22.77 29.31 -0.30
C LEU A 73 23.83 29.75 0.73
N THR A 74 23.96 28.99 1.81
CA THR A 74 24.93 29.30 2.88
C THR A 74 26.37 29.23 2.36
N LEU A 75 26.67 28.25 1.49
CA LEU A 75 27.95 28.14 0.80
C LEU A 75 28.24 29.38 -0.06
N GLY A 76 27.23 29.90 -0.76
CA GLY A 76 27.35 31.15 -1.52
C GLY A 76 27.75 32.34 -0.65
N PHE A 77 27.15 32.50 0.53
CA PHE A 77 27.53 33.55 1.48
C PHE A 77 28.96 33.37 2.03
N VAL A 78 29.35 32.15 2.38
CA VAL A 78 30.70 31.87 2.91
C VAL A 78 31.77 32.14 1.85
N VAL A 79 31.50 31.80 0.59
CA VAL A 79 32.38 32.14 -0.54
C VAL A 79 32.42 33.66 -0.76
N GLY A 80 31.29 34.36 -0.65
CA GLY A 80 31.24 35.82 -0.73
C GLY A 80 32.12 36.50 0.34
N PHE A 81 32.05 36.03 1.59
CA PHE A 81 32.93 36.54 2.66
C PHE A 81 34.42 36.30 2.39
N PHE A 82 34.77 35.24 1.67
CA PHE A 82 36.16 34.97 1.31
C PHE A 82 36.74 36.01 0.35
N TYR A 83 35.95 36.51 -0.62
CA TYR A 83 36.41 37.49 -1.61
C TYR A 83 36.20 38.95 -1.20
N GLU A 84 35.10 39.25 -0.51
CA GLU A 84 34.71 40.63 -0.18
C GLU A 84 35.05 41.05 1.26
N GLY A 85 35.66 40.15 2.05
CA GLY A 85 36.05 40.41 3.43
C GLY A 85 37.05 41.57 3.55
N ARG A 86 36.57 42.78 3.83
CA ARG A 86 37.42 43.95 4.08
C ARG A 86 38.06 43.86 5.45
N LEU A 87 39.39 43.90 5.50
CA LEU A 87 40.12 44.07 6.74
C LEU A 87 40.12 45.54 7.17
N PRO A 88 40.06 45.85 8.48
CA PRO A 88 40.15 47.23 8.99
C PRO A 88 41.39 47.98 8.46
N GLU A 89 41.20 49.25 8.09
CA GLU A 89 42.24 50.12 7.53
C GLU A 89 43.44 50.37 8.48
N GLY A 90 43.26 50.12 9.78
CA GLY A 90 44.30 50.26 10.81
C GLY A 90 45.34 49.12 10.87
N GLY A 91 45.28 48.16 9.94
CA GLY A 91 46.15 46.99 9.91
C GLY A 91 45.67 45.89 10.85
N THR A 92 45.54 44.67 10.32
CA THR A 92 45.12 43.50 11.11
C THR A 92 46.32 42.61 11.39
N PRO A 93 46.50 42.09 12.63
CA PRO A 93 47.57 41.15 12.93
C PRO A 93 47.52 39.92 12.02
N ALA A 94 48.66 39.51 11.45
CA ALA A 94 48.72 38.44 10.45
C ALA A 94 48.14 37.11 10.95
N TRP A 95 48.33 36.76 12.23
CA TRP A 95 47.81 35.51 12.81
C TRP A 95 46.28 35.43 12.77
N LEU A 96 45.59 36.57 12.90
CA LEU A 96 44.13 36.64 12.88
C LEU A 96 43.59 36.42 11.46
N VAL A 97 44.30 36.94 10.45
CA VAL A 97 43.97 36.73 9.03
C VAL A 97 44.11 35.26 8.65
N TRP A 98 45.18 34.61 9.10
CA TRP A 98 45.39 33.16 8.90
C TRP A 98 44.29 32.32 9.56
N LEU A 99 43.93 32.65 10.80
CA LEU A 99 42.85 31.95 11.52
C LEU A 99 41.50 32.11 10.80
N TRP A 100 41.19 33.31 10.34
CA TRP A 100 39.98 33.62 9.57
C TRP A 100 39.93 32.83 8.25
N GLY A 101 41.02 32.81 7.49
CA GLY A 101 41.11 32.06 6.23
C GLY A 101 40.94 30.54 6.44
N MET A 102 41.60 29.98 7.47
CA MET A 102 41.46 28.54 7.80
C MET A 102 40.04 28.18 8.22
N HIS A 103 39.37 29.04 8.99
CA HIS A 103 37.99 28.81 9.40
C HIS A 103 37.02 28.83 8.20
N LEU A 104 37.17 29.80 7.29
CA LEU A 104 36.34 29.88 6.09
C LEU A 104 36.54 28.68 5.16
N ILE A 105 37.79 28.26 4.95
CA ILE A 105 38.09 27.08 4.13
C ILE A 105 37.48 25.82 4.76
N CYS A 106 37.59 25.66 6.08
CA CYS A 106 36.97 24.54 6.81
C CYS A 106 35.44 24.55 6.67
N ALA A 107 34.81 25.72 6.80
CA ALA A 107 33.36 25.88 6.62
C ALA A 107 32.92 25.50 5.19
N ILE A 108 33.67 25.91 4.16
CA ILE A 108 33.42 25.55 2.75
C ILE A 108 33.45 24.03 2.57
N PHE A 109 34.48 23.35 3.08
CA PHE A 109 34.57 21.89 2.98
C PHE A 109 33.44 21.17 3.72
N PHE A 110 33.07 21.64 4.90
CA PHE A 110 31.98 21.04 5.67
C PHE A 110 30.62 21.19 4.97
N LEU A 111 30.35 22.37 4.39
CA LEU A 111 29.13 22.61 3.62
C LEU A 111 29.09 21.79 2.34
N LEU A 112 30.22 21.65 1.63
CA LEU A 112 30.32 20.77 0.46
C LEU A 112 30.04 19.30 0.79
N LEU A 113 30.61 18.80 1.89
CA LEU A 113 30.34 17.43 2.37
C LEU A 113 28.87 17.25 2.76
N SER A 114 28.27 18.25 3.41
CA SER A 114 26.85 18.21 3.77
C SER A 114 25.95 18.14 2.53
N VAL A 115 26.22 18.93 1.50
CA VAL A 115 25.51 18.86 0.20
C VAL A 115 25.69 17.49 -0.45
N TRP A 116 26.91 16.96 -0.46
CA TRP A 116 27.20 15.64 -1.02
C TRP A 116 26.39 14.54 -0.34
N PHE A 117 26.37 14.52 1.00
CA PHE A 117 25.59 13.54 1.75
C PHE A 117 24.08 13.69 1.53
N ALA A 118 23.57 14.92 1.43
CA ALA A 118 22.16 15.16 1.14
C ALA A 118 21.75 14.64 -0.24
N ILE A 119 22.59 14.85 -1.27
CA ILE A 119 22.38 14.30 -2.62
C ILE A 119 22.37 12.77 -2.58
N HIS A 120 23.37 12.16 -1.94
CA HIS A 120 23.46 10.71 -1.84
C HIS A 120 22.25 10.12 -1.10
N ALA A 121 21.82 10.73 0.01
CA ALA A 121 20.65 10.30 0.76
C ALA A 121 19.36 10.41 -0.07
N SER A 122 19.17 11.49 -0.85
CA SER A 122 18.01 11.67 -1.73
C SER A 122 17.95 10.57 -2.79
N ILE A 123 19.07 10.26 -3.46
CA ILE A 123 19.14 9.21 -4.48
C ILE A 123 18.86 7.82 -3.87
N VAL A 124 19.45 7.52 -2.70
CA VAL A 124 19.19 6.24 -2.01
C VAL A 124 17.72 6.11 -1.61
N ALA A 125 17.08 7.17 -1.11
CA ALA A 125 15.66 7.15 -0.77
C ALA A 125 14.78 6.88 -2.01
N GLN A 126 15.10 7.50 -3.15
CA GLN A 126 14.36 7.30 -4.42
C GLN A 126 14.49 5.86 -4.93
N THR A 127 15.71 5.31 -4.95
CA THR A 127 15.93 3.92 -5.38
C THR A 127 15.28 2.91 -4.43
N PHE A 128 15.29 3.19 -3.12
CA PHE A 128 14.64 2.34 -2.13
C PHE A 128 13.11 2.39 -2.26
N LYS A 129 12.50 3.57 -2.47
CA LYS A 129 11.07 3.73 -2.77
C LYS A 129 10.65 2.81 -3.93
N ALA A 130 11.39 2.88 -5.04
CA ALA A 130 11.13 2.04 -6.22
C ALA A 130 11.26 0.53 -5.90
N ARG A 131 12.27 0.15 -5.10
CA ARG A 131 12.48 -1.26 -4.71
C ARG A 131 11.36 -1.80 -3.84
N VAL A 132 10.91 -1.03 -2.85
CA VAL A 132 9.79 -1.42 -1.97
C VAL A 132 8.50 -1.63 -2.78
N LEU A 133 8.19 -0.68 -3.67
CA LEU A 133 6.98 -0.69 -4.49
C LEU A 133 6.91 -1.85 -5.50
N THR A 134 8.07 -2.35 -5.95
CA THR A 134 8.17 -3.38 -6.99
C THR A 134 8.46 -4.77 -6.43
N GLN A 135 9.29 -4.90 -5.40
CA GLN A 135 9.74 -6.21 -4.91
C GLN A 135 8.96 -6.69 -3.68
N TRP A 136 8.59 -5.78 -2.79
CA TRP A 136 8.05 -6.15 -1.47
C TRP A 136 6.54 -6.02 -1.39
N MET A 137 5.95 -5.06 -2.12
CA MET A 137 4.51 -4.87 -2.15
C MET A 137 3.88 -5.61 -3.34
N ARG A 138 3.58 -6.89 -3.14
CA ARG A 138 2.86 -7.74 -4.11
C ARG A 138 1.35 -7.63 -3.91
N LEU A 139 0.60 -7.74 -5.01
CA LEU A 139 -0.86 -7.73 -4.96
C LEU A 139 -1.40 -9.02 -4.31
N PRO A 140 -2.47 -8.93 -3.50
CA PRO A 140 -3.14 -10.09 -2.96
C PRO A 140 -4.02 -10.71 -4.06
N ILE A 141 -3.42 -11.56 -4.89
CA ILE A 141 -4.16 -12.30 -5.92
C ILE A 141 -4.78 -13.53 -5.24
N PRO A 142 -6.12 -13.69 -5.27
CA PRO A 142 -6.75 -14.88 -4.73
C PRO A 142 -6.29 -16.11 -5.53
N GLY A 143 -5.91 -17.16 -4.81
CA GLY A 143 -5.51 -18.43 -5.41
C GLY A 143 -6.72 -19.21 -5.95
N GLU A 144 -6.46 -20.20 -6.80
CA GLU A 144 -7.50 -21.10 -7.32
C GLU A 144 -8.26 -21.82 -6.20
N ASP A 145 -7.58 -22.13 -5.09
CA ASP A 145 -8.17 -22.74 -3.90
C ASP A 145 -9.22 -21.85 -3.22
N GLU A 146 -9.07 -20.53 -3.30
CA GLU A 146 -10.06 -19.58 -2.78
C GLU A 146 -11.21 -19.38 -3.78
N ILE A 147 -10.95 -19.46 -5.09
CA ILE A 147 -11.94 -19.18 -6.14
C ILE A 147 -12.86 -20.36 -6.41
N ASN A 148 -12.31 -21.58 -6.50
CA ASN A 148 -13.07 -22.80 -6.81
C ASN A 148 -14.29 -23.06 -5.90
N PRO A 149 -14.22 -22.90 -4.55
CA PRO A 149 -15.38 -23.07 -3.69
C PRO A 149 -16.42 -21.94 -3.82
N ILE A 150 -16.04 -20.80 -4.43
CA ILE A 150 -16.90 -19.64 -4.73
C ILE A 150 -17.44 -19.70 -6.18
N ALA A 151 -16.94 -20.62 -7.00
CA ALA A 151 -17.50 -20.95 -8.31
C ALA A 151 -18.36 -22.24 -8.30
N ALA A 152 -18.96 -22.59 -7.16
CA ALA A 152 -19.79 -23.76 -6.97
C ALA A 152 -20.93 -23.81 -7.99
N ARG A 153 -21.16 -25.03 -8.45
CA ARG A 153 -22.13 -25.34 -9.49
C ARG A 153 -23.41 -25.84 -8.82
N LEU A 154 -24.54 -25.75 -9.51
CA LEU A 154 -25.77 -26.44 -9.10
C LEU A 154 -25.54 -27.97 -8.93
N GLN A 155 -24.53 -28.51 -9.58
CA GLN A 155 -24.07 -29.89 -9.43
C GLN A 155 -23.59 -30.22 -8.00
N ASP A 156 -23.08 -29.23 -7.25
CA ASP A 156 -22.63 -29.40 -5.86
C ASP A 156 -23.82 -29.54 -4.90
N TYR A 157 -24.94 -28.88 -5.21
CA TYR A 157 -26.22 -29.11 -4.53
C TYR A 157 -26.70 -30.55 -4.77
N GLU A 158 -26.58 -31.03 -6.00
CA GLU A 158 -27.01 -32.38 -6.41
C GLU A 158 -26.22 -33.51 -5.75
N THR A 159 -24.95 -33.25 -5.43
CA THR A 159 -24.06 -34.20 -4.76
C THR A 159 -24.13 -34.13 -3.23
N SER A 160 -24.75 -33.10 -2.66
CA SER A 160 -24.78 -32.85 -1.21
C SER A 160 -25.72 -33.74 -0.37
N GLY A 161 -26.40 -34.70 -1.02
CA GLY A 161 -27.17 -35.77 -0.37
C GLY A 161 -28.65 -35.46 -0.14
N VAL A 162 -29.47 -36.51 -0.14
CA VAL A 162 -30.96 -36.43 -0.11
C VAL A 162 -31.49 -35.67 1.12
N MET A 163 -30.84 -35.79 2.28
CA MET A 163 -31.25 -35.09 3.50
C MET A 163 -31.09 -33.56 3.45
N ARG A 164 -30.12 -33.04 2.69
CA ARG A 164 -29.95 -31.58 2.50
C ARG A 164 -30.87 -31.02 1.43
N MET A 165 -31.24 -31.83 0.44
CA MET A 165 -32.17 -31.46 -0.63
C MET A 165 -33.62 -31.26 -0.16
N PHE A 166 -34.02 -31.98 0.90
CA PHE A 166 -35.39 -31.99 1.39
C PHE A 166 -35.49 -31.47 2.84
N ARG A 167 -34.88 -30.31 3.11
CA ARG A 167 -35.12 -29.57 4.35
C ARG A 167 -36.56 -29.05 4.41
N ILE A 168 -37.19 -29.18 5.58
CA ILE A 168 -38.52 -28.64 5.84
C ILE A 168 -38.34 -27.22 6.39
N PRO A 169 -38.94 -26.19 5.79
CA PRO A 169 -38.85 -24.83 6.30
C PRO A 169 -39.48 -24.73 7.71
N VAL A 170 -38.85 -23.96 8.60
CA VAL A 170 -39.31 -23.58 9.97
C VAL A 170 -39.10 -24.62 11.09
N VAL A 171 -38.82 -25.89 10.79
CA VAL A 171 -38.42 -26.87 11.82
C VAL A 171 -36.89 -26.88 11.92
N GLY A 172 -36.37 -25.92 12.68
CA GLY A 172 -34.97 -25.88 13.13
C GLY A 172 -34.81 -26.56 14.48
#